data_AF-A0A7S0N146-F1
#
_entry.id   AF-A0A7S0N146-F1
#
_cell.length_a   1.000
_cell.length_b   1.000
_cell.length_c   1.000
_cell.angle_alpha   90.00
_cell.angle_beta   90.00
_cell.angle_gamma   90.00
#
_symmetry.space_group_name_H-M   'P 1'
#
loop_
_entity.id
_entity.type
_entity.pdbx_description
1 polymer ?
#
loop_
_entity_poly.entity_id
_entity_poly.type
_entity_poly.pdbx_seq_one_letter_code
_entity_poly.pdbx_strand_id
1 'polypeptide(L)'
;MNAGRHGRKQTNISIFSEEFSEMMSLLSDFHVPIAVFNMKPQGEDLASPLNERIREYNKVLESLVSEFPQASLLDVYGPFSAEITARRSALVCPAPSARITDIVRPGRIIRTMLMHLLCLGWLSWNWIGEREGFVMSSDGLHCNERAGDVLRAAARRFLDERLRRTA
;
A
#
# COMPACT_ATOMS: atom_id res chain seq x y z
N MET A 1 -39.36 6.10 -20.08
CA MET A 1 -39.19 7.41 -19.43
C MET A 1 -37.78 7.45 -18.84
N ASN A 2 -36.82 8.05 -19.56
CA ASN A 2 -35.45 8.24 -19.07
C ASN A 2 -35.39 9.57 -18.31
N ALA A 3 -35.57 9.52 -16.99
CA ALA A 3 -35.31 10.65 -16.12
C ALA A 3 -33.80 10.77 -15.88
N GLY A 4 -33.29 11.99 -16.02
CA GLY A 4 -31.87 12.28 -16.26
C GLY A 4 -30.90 11.88 -15.15
N ARG A 5 -29.79 11.28 -15.56
CA ARG A 5 -28.52 11.38 -14.82
C ARG A 5 -27.91 12.76 -15.11
N HIS A 6 -28.26 13.76 -14.30
CA HIS A 6 -27.39 14.92 -14.13
C HIS A 6 -26.04 14.42 -13.62
N GLY A 7 -25.03 14.45 -14.50
CA GLY A 7 -23.68 13.97 -14.21
C GLY A 7 -23.03 14.78 -13.10
N ARG A 8 -23.15 14.33 -11.84
CA ARG A 8 -22.21 14.75 -10.81
C ARG A 8 -20.83 14.30 -11.27
N LYS A 9 -19.89 15.25 -11.36
CA LYS A 9 -18.47 14.90 -11.51
C LYS A 9 -18.10 14.06 -10.29
N GLN A 10 -17.94 12.76 -10.48
CA GLN A 10 -17.43 11.88 -9.43
C GLN A 10 -16.01 12.32 -9.07
N THR A 11 -15.71 12.28 -7.78
CA THR A 11 -14.35 12.48 -7.26
C THR A 11 -13.59 11.16 -7.33
N ASN A 12 -12.25 11.20 -7.32
CA ASN A 12 -11.46 9.96 -7.29
C ASN A 12 -11.78 9.09 -6.06
N ILE A 13 -12.10 9.70 -4.91
CA ILE A 13 -12.52 8.97 -3.70
C ILE A 13 -13.88 8.30 -3.90
N SER A 14 -14.86 8.97 -4.53
CA SER A 14 -16.17 8.35 -4.78
C SER A 14 -16.07 7.19 -5.77
N ILE A 15 -15.22 7.31 -6.81
CA ILE A 15 -14.93 6.19 -7.72
C ILE A 15 -14.31 5.03 -6.93
N PHE A 16 -13.28 5.30 -6.12
CA PHE A 16 -12.66 4.28 -5.27
C PHE A 16 -13.68 3.58 -4.36
N SER A 17 -14.59 4.32 -3.73
CA SER A 17 -15.64 3.74 -2.89
C SER A 17 -16.59 2.85 -3.68
N GLU A 18 -17.06 3.31 -4.85
CA GLU A 18 -17.96 2.55 -5.71
C GLU A 18 -17.31 1.24 -6.17
N GLU A 19 -16.08 1.32 -6.71
CA GLU A 19 -15.33 0.15 -7.19
C GLU A 19 -14.99 -0.83 -6.06
N PHE A 20 -14.63 -0.33 -4.88
CA PHE A 20 -14.37 -1.18 -3.72
C PHE A 20 -15.64 -1.94 -3.29
N SER A 21 -16.76 -1.24 -3.18
CA SER A 21 -18.03 -1.86 -2.77
C SER A 21 -18.54 -2.87 -3.80
N GLU A 22 -18.36 -2.60 -5.10
CA GLU A 22 -18.67 -3.56 -6.16
C GLU A 22 -17.82 -4.82 -6.04
N MET A 23 -16.50 -4.68 -5.90
CA MET A 23 -15.59 -5.82 -5.72
C MET A 23 -15.93 -6.62 -4.45
N MET A 24 -16.19 -5.96 -3.33
CA MET A 24 -16.54 -6.63 -2.08
C MET A 24 -17.89 -7.34 -2.15
N SER A 25 -18.86 -6.78 -2.87
CA SER A 25 -20.15 -7.44 -3.12
C SER A 25 -19.96 -8.74 -3.90
N LEU A 26 -19.15 -8.71 -4.97
CA LEU A 26 -18.81 -9.92 -5.74
C LEU A 26 -18.08 -10.97 -4.89
N LEU A 27 -17.15 -10.54 -4.02
CA LEU A 27 -16.43 -11.45 -3.14
C LEU A 27 -17.29 -12.02 -2.00
N SER A 28 -18.37 -11.32 -1.62
CA SER A 28 -19.28 -11.75 -0.55
C SER A 28 -20.00 -13.05 -0.88
N ASP A 29 -20.28 -13.30 -2.15
CA ASP A 29 -20.98 -14.51 -2.63
C ASP A 29 -20.19 -15.79 -2.34
N PHE A 30 -18.87 -15.70 -2.18
CA PHE A 30 -18.02 -16.86 -1.88
C PHE A 30 -18.04 -17.27 -0.41
N HIS A 31 -18.64 -16.47 0.48
CA HIS A 31 -18.75 -16.76 1.92
C HIS A 31 -17.40 -17.09 2.61
N VAL A 32 -16.29 -16.55 2.07
CA VAL A 32 -14.94 -16.71 2.63
C VAL A 32 -14.53 -15.49 3.46
N PRO A 33 -13.71 -15.65 4.50
CA PRO A 33 -13.05 -14.54 5.16
C PRO A 33 -12.21 -13.70 4.19
N ILE A 34 -12.32 -12.37 4.27
CA ILE A 34 -11.59 -11.45 3.39
C ILE A 34 -10.63 -10.60 4.24
N ALA A 35 -9.37 -10.55 3.84
CA ALA A 35 -8.39 -9.63 4.39
C ALA A 35 -8.19 -8.46 3.44
N VAL A 36 -8.31 -7.23 3.94
CA VAL A 36 -8.12 -6.00 3.15
C VAL A 36 -6.98 -5.22 3.76
N PHE A 37 -5.86 -5.06 3.04
CA PHE A 37 -4.80 -4.17 3.49
C PHE A 37 -5.21 -2.72 3.28
N ASN A 38 -4.96 -1.86 4.27
CA ASN A 38 -4.92 -0.43 3.98
C ASN A 38 -3.70 -0.10 3.10
N MET A 39 -3.72 1.05 2.44
CA MET A 39 -2.61 1.45 1.60
C MET A 39 -1.40 1.82 2.43
N LYS A 40 -0.22 1.37 2.02
CA LYS A 40 1.06 1.80 2.60
C LYS A 40 1.43 3.23 2.20
N PRO A 41 2.33 3.90 2.93
CA PRO A 41 2.95 5.12 2.45
C PRO A 41 3.65 4.93 1.10
N GLN A 42 3.60 5.95 0.24
CA GLN A 42 4.26 5.97 -1.06
C GLN A 42 5.36 7.04 -1.10
N GLY A 43 6.49 6.75 -1.72
CA GLY A 43 7.68 7.62 -1.77
C GLY A 43 8.40 7.85 -0.44
N GLU A 44 7.87 7.28 0.65
CA GLU A 44 8.41 7.33 2.02
C GLU A 44 8.56 8.73 2.65
N ASP A 45 8.17 9.80 1.97
CA ASP A 45 7.95 11.10 2.59
C ASP A 45 6.56 11.14 3.23
N LEU A 46 6.48 10.77 4.51
CA LEU A 46 5.23 10.68 5.27
C LEU A 46 4.45 12.00 5.35
N ALA A 47 5.13 13.14 5.21
CA ALA A 47 4.53 14.48 5.23
C ALA A 47 4.08 14.96 3.84
N SER A 48 4.35 14.20 2.78
CA SER A 48 3.99 14.60 1.41
C SER A 48 2.46 14.69 1.21
N PRO A 49 2.00 15.56 0.29
CA PRO A 49 0.60 15.61 -0.13
C PRO A 49 0.06 14.26 -0.63
N LEU A 50 0.91 13.43 -1.23
CA LEU A 50 0.54 12.07 -1.63
C LEU A 50 0.17 11.21 -0.42
N ASN A 51 0.98 11.23 0.64
CA ASN A 51 0.71 10.46 1.85
C ASN A 51 -0.43 11.06 2.68
N GLU A 52 -0.70 12.36 2.57
CA GLU A 52 -1.94 12.95 3.08
C GLU A 52 -3.16 12.36 2.39
N ARG A 53 -3.17 12.32 1.05
CA ARG A 53 -4.25 11.66 0.30
C ARG A 53 -4.37 10.19 0.67
N ILE A 54 -3.28 9.44 0.75
CA ILE A 54 -3.33 8.02 1.15
C ILE A 54 -4.02 7.84 2.51
N ARG A 55 -3.75 8.71 3.49
CA ARG A 55 -4.45 8.68 4.79
C ARG A 55 -5.94 8.94 4.65
N GLU A 56 -6.35 9.88 3.80
CA GLU A 56 -7.77 10.12 3.52
C GLU A 56 -8.46 8.87 2.94
N TYR A 57 -7.85 8.24 1.94
CA TYR A 57 -8.40 7.00 1.37
C TYR A 57 -8.39 5.84 2.38
N ASN A 58 -7.36 5.70 3.22
CA ASN A 58 -7.33 4.69 4.26
C ASN A 58 -8.46 4.87 5.28
N LYS A 59 -8.80 6.12 5.61
CA LYS A 59 -9.95 6.43 6.47
C LYS A 59 -11.27 6.06 5.79
N VAL A 60 -11.42 6.31 4.50
CA VAL A 60 -12.60 5.88 3.74
C VAL A 60 -12.68 4.35 3.69
N LEU A 61 -11.56 3.68 3.44
CA LEU A 61 -11.47 2.22 3.39
C LEU A 61 -11.84 1.56 4.72
N GLU A 62 -11.47 2.16 5.85
CA GLU A 62 -11.88 1.69 7.17
C GLU A 62 -13.41 1.67 7.32
N SER A 63 -14.08 2.75 6.93
CA SER A 63 -15.55 2.80 6.89
C SER A 63 -16.13 1.75 5.95
N LEU A 64 -15.62 1.65 4.72
CA LEU A 64 -16.14 0.71 3.72
C LEU A 64 -15.99 -0.75 4.16
N VAL A 65 -14.83 -1.13 4.71
CA VAL A 65 -14.61 -2.51 5.19
C VAL A 65 -15.57 -2.87 6.32
N SER A 66 -15.94 -1.92 7.17
CA SER A 66 -16.87 -2.16 8.28
C SER A 66 -18.29 -2.55 7.82
N GLU A 67 -18.65 -2.27 6.57
CA GLU A 67 -19.93 -2.64 5.97
C GLU A 67 -19.99 -4.14 5.60
N PHE A 68 -18.86 -4.86 5.59
CA PHE A 68 -18.75 -6.25 5.17
C PHE A 68 -18.32 -7.15 6.35
N PRO A 69 -19.24 -7.92 6.98
CA PRO A 69 -18.96 -8.69 8.20
C PRO A 69 -17.86 -9.75 8.07
N GLN A 70 -17.64 -10.29 6.87
CA GLN A 70 -16.61 -11.28 6.60
C GLN A 70 -15.22 -10.67 6.34
N ALA A 71 -15.14 -9.35 6.16
CA ALA A 71 -13.92 -8.63 5.87
C ALA A 71 -13.21 -8.18 7.16
N SER A 72 -11.89 -8.01 7.08
CA SER A 72 -11.09 -7.47 8.17
C SER A 72 -10.01 -6.57 7.59
N LEU A 73 -9.96 -5.32 8.06
CA LEU A 73 -8.95 -4.37 7.66
C LEU A 73 -7.62 -4.71 8.36
N LEU A 74 -6.57 -4.88 7.58
CA LEU A 74 -5.21 -5.12 8.05
C LEU A 74 -4.42 -3.83 7.94
N ASP A 75 -4.11 -3.24 9.10
CA ASP A 75 -3.26 -2.05 9.15
C ASP A 75 -1.81 -2.40 8.80
N VAL A 76 -1.35 -1.81 7.70
CA VAL A 76 0.06 -1.83 7.27
C VAL A 76 0.62 -0.40 7.19
N TYR A 77 -0.21 0.63 7.05
CA TYR A 77 0.27 2.02 7.04
C TYR A 77 1.04 2.38 8.30
N GLY A 78 0.52 2.03 9.49
CA GLY A 78 1.16 2.29 10.77
C GLY A 78 2.54 1.65 10.87
N PRO A 79 2.65 0.31 10.75
CA PRO A 79 3.93 -0.39 10.76
C PRO A 79 4.94 0.11 9.71
N PHE A 80 4.52 0.39 8.47
CA PHE A 80 5.41 0.97 7.46
C PHE A 80 5.94 2.34 7.90
N SER A 81 5.07 3.20 8.42
CA SER A 81 5.46 4.56 8.86
C SER A 81 6.44 4.51 10.03
N ALA A 82 6.25 3.56 10.95
CA ALA A 82 7.15 3.31 12.06
C ALA A 82 8.55 2.89 11.57
N GLU A 83 8.63 1.92 10.65
CA GLU A 83 9.91 1.47 10.07
C GLU A 83 10.63 2.57 9.28
N ILE A 84 9.89 3.35 8.47
CA ILE A 84 10.45 4.49 7.74
C ILE A 84 11.06 5.49 8.72
N THR A 85 10.34 5.83 9.79
CA THR A 85 10.81 6.78 10.82
C THR A 85 12.04 6.24 11.54
N ALA A 86 11.99 4.99 11.99
CA ALA A 86 13.05 4.35 12.78
C ALA A 86 14.35 4.19 12.00
N ARG A 87 14.28 3.98 10.69
CA ARG A 87 15.46 3.74 9.85
C ARG A 87 15.98 5.01 9.20
N ARG A 88 15.14 6.00 8.90
CA ARG A 88 15.60 7.31 8.41
C ARG A 88 16.47 8.04 9.43
N SER A 89 16.17 7.91 10.73
CA SER A 89 17.03 8.45 11.80
C SER A 89 18.40 7.76 11.88
N ALA A 90 18.55 6.57 11.28
CA ALA A 90 19.78 5.79 11.26
C ALA A 90 20.59 5.91 9.95
N LEU A 91 20.09 6.62 8.93
CA LEU A 91 20.80 6.80 7.66
C LEU A 91 21.86 7.90 7.78
N VAL A 92 23.12 7.54 7.49
CA VAL A 92 24.30 8.44 7.55
C VAL A 92 24.25 9.54 6.49
N CYS A 93 23.56 9.31 5.37
CA CYS A 93 23.24 10.33 4.38
C CYS A 93 21.73 10.38 4.19
N PRO A 94 21.04 11.49 4.53
CA PRO A 94 19.65 11.65 4.18
C PRO A 94 19.56 11.69 2.65
N ALA A 95 18.95 10.67 2.05
CA ALA A 95 18.60 10.75 0.65
C ALA A 95 17.70 11.97 0.44
N PRO A 96 17.85 12.73 -0.65
CA PRO A 96 16.97 13.84 -0.95
C PRO A 96 15.54 13.32 -0.84
N SER A 97 14.69 13.99 -0.05
CA SER A 97 13.26 13.67 0.02
C SER A 97 12.77 13.55 -1.41
N ALA A 98 12.48 12.33 -1.87
CA ALA A 98 12.07 12.11 -3.25
C ALA A 98 10.81 12.96 -3.44
N ARG A 99 10.93 14.07 -4.18
CA ARG A 99 9.76 14.91 -4.44
C ARG A 99 8.76 14.05 -5.19
N ILE A 100 7.47 14.36 -5.09
CA ILE A 100 6.41 13.62 -5.82
C ILE A 100 6.75 13.45 -7.32
N THR A 101 7.46 14.41 -7.91
CA THR A 101 7.96 14.39 -9.29
C THR A 101 9.07 13.37 -9.58
N ASP A 102 9.70 12.80 -8.55
CA ASP A 102 10.78 11.81 -8.66
C ASP A 102 10.28 10.37 -8.46
N ILE A 103 9.10 10.19 -7.85
CA ILE A 103 8.48 8.87 -7.63
C ILE A 103 7.97 8.28 -8.95
N VAL A 104 7.54 9.12 -9.89
CA VAL A 104 6.94 8.72 -11.17
C VAL A 104 7.85 9.07 -12.36
N ARG A 105 9.16 8.90 -12.24
CA ARG A 105 10.02 8.87 -13.44
C ARG A 105 9.96 7.45 -13.99
N PRO A 106 9.37 7.19 -15.18
CA PRO A 106 9.31 5.85 -15.74
C PRO A 106 10.69 5.19 -15.83
N GLY A 107 11.73 5.99 -16.06
CA GLY A 107 13.12 5.54 -16.06
C GLY A 107 13.62 4.95 -14.73
N ARG A 108 13.06 5.35 -13.57
CA ARG A 108 13.44 4.78 -12.27
C ARG A 108 12.86 3.38 -12.07
N ILE A 109 11.55 3.20 -12.35
CA ILE A 109 10.89 1.89 -12.28
C ILE A 109 11.57 0.91 -13.24
N ILE A 110 11.78 1.33 -14.51
CA ILE A 110 12.45 0.53 -15.53
C ILE A 110 13.88 0.18 -15.10
N ARG A 111 14.64 1.14 -14.56
CA ARG A 111 16.01 0.90 -14.07
C ARG A 111 16.02 -0.09 -12.91
N THR A 112 15.11 0.02 -11.95
CA THR A 112 14.98 -0.92 -10.82
C THR A 112 14.67 -2.34 -11.30
N MET A 113 13.73 -2.49 -12.25
CA MET A 113 13.44 -3.79 -12.88
C MET A 113 14.65 -4.34 -13.64
N LEU A 114 15.34 -3.52 -14.43
CA LEU A 114 16.54 -3.92 -15.16
C LEU A 114 17.67 -4.33 -14.22
N MET A 115 17.90 -3.61 -13.12
CA MET A 115 18.93 -3.97 -12.14
C MET A 115 18.64 -5.34 -11.51
N HIS A 116 17.39 -5.67 -11.22
CA HIS A 116 17.05 -6.99 -10.70
C HIS A 116 17.17 -8.10 -11.76
N LEU A 117 16.69 -7.85 -12.97
CA LEU A 117 16.71 -8.81 -14.08
C LEU A 117 18.13 -9.08 -14.59
N LEU A 118 18.93 -8.03 -14.82
CA LEU A 118 20.31 -8.15 -15.32
C LEU A 118 21.25 -8.75 -14.29
N CYS A 119 20.95 -8.59 -13.00
CA CYS A 119 21.70 -9.23 -11.94
C CYS A 119 21.12 -10.59 -11.52
N LEU A 120 20.17 -11.16 -12.29
CA LEU A 120 19.56 -12.49 -12.04
C LEU A 120 19.09 -12.68 -10.59
N GLY A 121 18.57 -11.63 -9.95
CA GLY A 121 18.13 -11.67 -8.56
C GLY A 121 19.25 -11.71 -7.50
N TRP A 122 20.52 -11.53 -7.88
CA TRP A 122 21.64 -11.46 -6.93
C TRP A 122 21.61 -10.23 -6.03
N LEU A 123 20.98 -9.15 -6.48
CA LEU A 123 20.78 -7.94 -5.68
C LEU A 123 19.46 -8.02 -4.94
N SER A 124 19.50 -7.84 -3.62
CA SER A 124 18.29 -7.71 -2.82
C SER A 124 17.54 -6.42 -3.16
N TRP A 125 16.22 -6.45 -3.05
CA TRP A 125 15.39 -5.27 -3.24
C TRP A 125 15.66 -4.21 -2.16
N ASN A 126 16.05 -4.64 -0.97
CA ASN A 126 16.54 -3.79 0.11
C ASN A 126 17.74 -2.97 -0.35
N TRP A 127 18.72 -3.61 -0.98
CA TRP A 127 19.92 -2.93 -1.47
C TRP A 127 19.59 -1.95 -2.61
N ILE A 128 18.70 -2.35 -3.53
CA ILE A 128 18.25 -1.47 -4.62
C ILE A 128 17.53 -0.24 -4.05
N GLY A 129 16.64 -0.44 -3.09
CA GLY A 129 15.95 0.63 -2.37
C GLY A 129 16.91 1.58 -1.69
N GLU A 130 17.86 1.05 -0.91
CA GLU A 130 18.85 1.85 -0.17
C GLU A 130 19.69 2.72 -1.10
N ARG A 131 20.11 2.18 -2.25
CA ARG A 131 20.87 2.92 -3.25
C ARG A 131 20.08 4.12 -3.80
N GLU A 132 18.76 4.00 -3.88
CA GLU A 132 17.86 5.06 -4.31
C GLU A 132 17.30 5.89 -3.15
N GLY A 133 17.73 5.62 -1.91
CA GLY A 133 17.33 6.38 -0.72
C GLY A 133 16.03 5.93 -0.06
N PHE A 134 15.57 4.73 -0.37
CA PHE A 134 14.36 4.13 0.16
C PHE A 134 14.65 3.03 1.18
N VAL A 135 13.81 2.97 2.21
CA VAL A 135 13.94 2.05 3.34
C VAL A 135 13.05 0.83 3.16
N MET A 136 11.80 1.05 2.75
CA MET A 136 10.70 0.07 2.66
C MET A 136 10.28 -0.18 1.20
N SER A 137 10.83 0.57 0.25
CA SER A 137 10.54 0.45 -1.16
C SER A 137 11.80 0.29 -1.99
N SER A 138 11.66 -0.29 -3.17
CA SER A 138 12.76 -0.43 -4.13
C SER A 138 12.86 0.77 -5.07
N ASP A 139 11.76 1.49 -5.29
CA ASP A 139 11.65 2.60 -6.24
C ASP A 139 10.71 3.73 -5.78
N GLY A 140 10.28 3.70 -4.52
CA GLY A 140 9.26 4.61 -3.98
C GLY A 140 7.83 4.13 -4.15
N LEU A 141 7.56 3.08 -4.94
CA LEU A 141 6.22 2.53 -5.16
C LEU A 141 6.12 1.07 -4.70
N HIS A 142 7.03 0.21 -5.16
CA HIS A 142 7.01 -1.22 -4.89
C HIS A 142 7.74 -1.55 -3.58
N CYS A 143 7.24 -2.57 -2.88
CA CYS A 143 7.81 -3.07 -1.64
C CYS A 143 9.17 -3.75 -1.88
N ASN A 144 10.11 -3.56 -0.96
CA ASN A 144 11.28 -4.43 -0.82
C ASN A 144 11.00 -5.58 0.17
N GLU A 145 12.03 -6.36 0.54
CA GLU A 145 11.85 -7.50 1.45
C GLU A 145 11.39 -7.06 2.85
N ARG A 146 11.86 -5.92 3.37
CA ARG A 146 11.44 -5.40 4.69
C ARG A 146 9.95 -5.09 4.71
N ALA A 147 9.46 -4.47 3.65
CA ALA A 147 8.04 -4.25 3.46
C ALA A 147 7.27 -5.57 3.33
N GLY A 148 7.86 -6.58 2.68
CA GLY A 148 7.34 -7.94 2.66
C GLY A 148 7.15 -8.53 4.06
N ASP A 149 8.09 -8.32 4.98
CA ASP A 149 7.96 -8.79 6.37
C ASP A 149 6.79 -8.13 7.12
N VAL A 150 6.56 -6.84 6.90
CA VAL A 150 5.41 -6.12 7.48
C VAL A 150 4.08 -6.67 6.94
N LEU A 151 3.98 -6.86 5.62
CA LEU A 151 2.79 -7.45 4.99
C LEU A 151 2.56 -8.88 5.49
N ARG A 152 3.63 -9.68 5.58
CA ARG A 152 3.58 -11.06 6.08
C ARG A 152 3.10 -11.11 7.53
N ALA A 153 3.59 -10.24 8.40
CA ALA A 153 3.17 -10.17 9.79
C ALA A 153 1.68 -9.82 9.91
N ALA A 154 1.20 -8.86 9.10
CA ALA A 154 -0.21 -8.50 9.06
C ALA A 154 -1.09 -9.66 8.55
N ALA A 155 -0.72 -10.31 7.45
CA ALA A 155 -1.42 -11.47 6.92
C ALA A 155 -1.45 -12.64 7.92
N ARG A 156 -0.31 -12.90 8.59
CA ARG A 156 -0.20 -14.00 9.54
C ARG A 156 -1.14 -13.84 10.73
N ARG A 157 -1.25 -12.62 11.28
CA ARG A 157 -2.20 -12.33 12.37
C ARG A 157 -3.64 -12.65 11.97
N PHE A 158 -4.04 -12.24 10.77
CA PHE A 158 -5.36 -12.55 10.23
C PHE A 158 -5.60 -14.06 10.13
N LEU A 159 -4.65 -14.81 9.58
CA LEU A 159 -4.77 -16.27 9.45
C LEU A 159 -4.84 -16.95 10.82
N ASP A 160 -3.99 -16.56 11.77
CA ASP A 160 -3.95 -17.14 13.12
C ASP A 160 -5.25 -16.87 13.91
N GLU A 161 -5.86 -15.69 13.75
CA GLU A 161 -7.16 -15.36 14.33
C GLU A 161 -8.29 -16.22 13.75
N ARG A 162 -8.23 -16.52 12.45
CA ARG A 162 -9.23 -17.37 11.79
C ARG A 162 -9.10 -18.83 12.22
N LEU A 163 -7.88 -19.36 12.27
CA LEU A 163 -7.63 -20.72 12.75
C LEU A 163 -8.15 -20.93 14.17
N ARG A 164 -8.00 -19.93 15.06
CA ARG A 164 -8.54 -19.99 16.44
C ARG A 164 -10.06 -19.99 16.53
N ARG A 165 -10.79 -19.48 15.53
CA ARG A 165 -12.26 -19.45 15.54
C ARG A 165 -12.87 -20.75 14.99
N THR A 166 -12.08 -21.56 14.29
CA THR A 166 -12.51 -22.82 13.67
C THR A 166 -12.09 -24.07 14.45
N ALA A 167 -11.23 -23.90 15.46
CA ALA A 167 -10.79 -24.96 16.37
C ALA A 167 -11.66 -24.98 17.63
#